data_AF-A0A8R7VAU0-F1
#
_entry.id   AF-A0A8R7VAU0-F1
#
_cell.length_a   1.000
_cell.length_b   1.000
_cell.length_c   1.000
_cell.angle_alpha   90.00
_cell.angle_beta   90.00
_cell.angle_gamma   90.00
#
_symmetry.space_group_name_H-M   'P 1'
#
loop_
_entity.id
_entity.type
_entity.pdbx_description
1 polymer ?
#
loop_
_entity_poly.entity_id
_entity_poly.type
_entity_poly.pdbx_seq_one_letter_code
_entity_poly.pdbx_strand_id
1 'polypeptide(L)'
;MEATALVLLPHSHSGLTARAPPCVGGSSAMKRSYVRRIKRSSTVRGVMARPQEATLARVPAPAPTRPVRETAAATTTTKTVYHDTWFDNLAIGYLSRKLQEASGIKNGKHGYQGLIEAAVAISRIFRLDTQCEIVAGALERAMPSYIVTMIKVMMPPSKFSREYFAAFTTIFFPWLVGPCEVRESEVDGTREKNVVYIPKCRFLESTNCVGMCTNLCKIPSQKFMQDSLGVSVYMSPNFEDMSCEMIFGQQPPEDDPALKQPCFSTKCIAKQDYGVSC
;
A
#
# COMPACT_ATOMS: atom_id res chain seq x y z
N MET A 1 -24.91 -66.47 25.33
CA MET A 1 -23.68 -65.87 24.79
C MET A 1 -23.39 -66.62 23.51
N GLU A 2 -23.96 -66.17 22.39
CA GLU A 2 -23.73 -66.79 21.10
C GLU A 2 -22.45 -66.23 20.47
N ALA A 3 -21.58 -67.13 20.04
CA ALA A 3 -20.40 -66.84 19.26
C ALA A 3 -20.57 -67.55 17.91
N THR A 4 -20.65 -66.78 16.84
CA THR A 4 -20.72 -67.31 15.48
C THR A 4 -19.65 -66.64 14.64
N ALA A 5 -18.68 -67.45 14.22
CA ALA A 5 -17.72 -67.14 13.17
C ALA A 5 -18.28 -67.60 11.81
N LEU A 6 -18.10 -66.80 10.75
CA LEU A 6 -18.18 -67.19 9.32
C LEU A 6 -17.57 -66.03 8.50
N VAL A 7 -16.35 -66.17 7.96
CA VAL A 7 -15.99 -66.61 6.59
C VAL A 7 -16.11 -65.50 5.52
N LEU A 8 -15.04 -65.40 4.72
CA LEU A 8 -14.63 -64.35 3.77
C LEU A 8 -15.29 -64.42 2.37
N LEU A 9 -15.12 -63.29 1.64
CA LEU A 9 -15.17 -63.03 0.17
C LEU A 9 -16.49 -62.46 -0.41
N PRO A 10 -16.48 -61.85 -1.61
CA PRO A 10 -15.71 -60.67 -2.05
C PRO A 10 -16.63 -59.60 -2.69
N HIS A 11 -16.27 -58.30 -2.66
CA HIS A 11 -17.02 -57.28 -3.43
C HIS A 11 -16.29 -56.87 -4.71
N SER A 12 -17.04 -57.09 -5.79
CA SER A 12 -16.69 -56.97 -7.20
C SER A 12 -16.56 -55.53 -7.68
N HIS A 13 -15.62 -55.34 -8.60
CA HIS A 13 -15.57 -54.24 -9.56
C HIS A 13 -16.87 -54.12 -10.35
N SER A 14 -17.38 -52.90 -10.52
CA SER A 14 -18.35 -52.56 -11.56
C SER A 14 -17.90 -51.27 -12.24
N GLY A 15 -17.39 -51.43 -13.46
CA GLY A 15 -17.10 -50.35 -14.38
C GLY A 15 -18.40 -49.85 -15.02
N LEU A 16 -18.62 -48.54 -14.99
CA LEU A 16 -19.56 -47.87 -15.87
C LEU A 16 -18.77 -47.07 -16.91
N THR A 17 -19.05 -47.38 -18.16
CA THR A 17 -18.53 -46.78 -19.39
C THR A 17 -19.12 -45.38 -19.58
N ALA A 18 -18.26 -44.37 -19.56
CA ALA A 18 -18.64 -43.00 -19.89
C ALA A 18 -18.71 -42.82 -21.43
N ARG A 19 -19.89 -42.45 -21.90
CA ARG A 19 -20.22 -42.17 -23.31
C ARG A 19 -19.81 -40.73 -23.64
N ALA A 20 -18.95 -40.56 -24.64
CA ALA A 20 -18.48 -39.25 -25.12
C ALA A 20 -19.58 -38.49 -25.88
N PRO A 21 -19.68 -37.15 -25.72
CA PRO A 21 -20.48 -36.30 -26.61
C PRO A 21 -19.65 -35.80 -27.81
N PRO A 22 -20.30 -35.46 -28.94
CA PRO A 22 -19.65 -35.23 -30.23
C PRO A 22 -19.02 -33.84 -30.36
N CYS A 23 -17.88 -33.82 -31.06
CA CYS A 23 -17.17 -32.63 -31.51
C CYS A 23 -18.02 -31.84 -32.52
N VAL A 24 -18.22 -30.55 -32.26
CA VAL A 24 -18.67 -29.57 -33.25
C VAL A 24 -17.67 -28.41 -33.25
N GLY A 25 -17.17 -28.11 -34.44
CA GLY A 25 -16.02 -27.24 -34.69
C GLY A 25 -16.19 -25.80 -34.24
N GLY A 26 -15.09 -25.24 -33.72
CA GLY A 26 -14.89 -23.81 -33.51
C GLY A 26 -13.67 -23.36 -34.29
N SER A 27 -13.88 -22.51 -35.28
CA SER A 27 -12.87 -21.91 -36.14
C SER A 27 -11.75 -21.23 -35.35
N SER A 28 -10.52 -21.49 -35.77
CA SER A 28 -9.31 -20.76 -35.38
C SER A 28 -9.41 -19.31 -35.88
N ALA A 29 -9.66 -18.37 -34.97
CA ALA A 29 -9.55 -16.94 -35.22
C ALA A 29 -8.23 -16.41 -34.66
N MET A 30 -7.26 -16.31 -35.56
CA MET A 30 -5.97 -15.64 -35.41
C MET A 30 -6.13 -14.24 -34.79
N LYS A 31 -5.74 -14.05 -33.52
CA LYS A 31 -5.67 -12.70 -32.92
C LYS A 31 -4.52 -11.92 -33.55
N ARG A 32 -4.90 -11.03 -34.47
CA ARG A 32 -4.02 -10.11 -35.19
C ARG A 32 -3.56 -8.99 -34.26
N SER A 33 -2.29 -9.02 -33.90
CA SER A 33 -1.59 -7.96 -33.17
C SER A 33 -1.68 -6.62 -33.92
N TYR A 34 -2.33 -5.62 -33.32
CA TYR A 34 -2.34 -4.25 -33.83
C TYR A 34 -1.10 -3.51 -33.30
N VAL A 35 -0.03 -3.53 -34.08
CA VAL A 35 1.13 -2.63 -33.89
C VAL A 35 0.75 -1.27 -34.47
N ARG A 36 0.50 -0.26 -33.62
CA ARG A 36 0.39 1.13 -34.07
C ARG A 36 1.77 1.64 -34.49
N ARG A 37 1.98 1.70 -35.81
CA ARG A 37 3.13 2.32 -36.49
C ARG A 37 3.04 3.85 -36.36
N ILE A 38 3.82 4.43 -35.47
CA ILE A 38 4.04 5.89 -35.42
C ILE A 38 4.86 6.30 -36.64
N LYS A 39 4.25 7.11 -37.52
CA LYS A 39 4.92 7.71 -38.69
C LYS A 39 5.87 8.80 -38.21
N ARG A 40 7.16 8.57 -38.41
CA ARG A 40 8.18 9.62 -38.53
C ARG A 40 7.84 10.47 -39.75
N SER A 41 7.64 11.77 -39.56
CA SER A 41 7.68 12.75 -40.64
C SER A 41 8.60 13.90 -40.21
N SER A 42 9.76 13.95 -40.85
CA SER A 42 10.69 15.07 -40.81
C SER A 42 10.32 16.08 -41.89
N THR A 43 10.47 17.37 -41.56
CA THR A 43 10.99 18.49 -42.40
C THR A 43 10.17 19.76 -42.19
N VAL A 44 10.71 20.74 -41.45
CA VAL A 44 10.65 22.20 -41.75
C VAL A 44 11.84 22.84 -41.01
N ARG A 45 12.95 23.10 -41.72
CA ARG A 45 13.42 24.43 -42.18
C ARG A 45 13.86 25.36 -41.02
N GLY A 46 15.18 25.44 -40.83
CA GLY A 46 15.83 26.45 -40.02
C GLY A 46 15.82 27.82 -40.71
N VAL A 47 15.67 28.87 -39.90
CA VAL A 47 15.90 30.26 -40.27
C VAL A 47 17.04 30.75 -39.38
N MET A 48 18.16 31.12 -40.00
CA MET A 48 19.25 31.82 -39.35
C MET A 48 18.87 33.29 -39.14
N ALA A 49 19.06 33.79 -37.91
CA ALA A 49 19.24 35.21 -37.65
C ALA A 49 20.65 35.42 -37.10
N ARG A 50 21.41 36.28 -37.80
CA ARG A 50 22.78 36.74 -37.49
C ARG A 50 22.70 37.95 -36.51
N PRO A 51 23.82 38.50 -36.01
CA PRO A 51 24.01 38.85 -34.60
C PRO A 51 23.83 40.34 -34.32
N GLN A 52 23.59 40.71 -33.06
CA GLN A 52 23.85 42.07 -32.60
C GLN A 52 25.00 42.07 -31.60
N GLU A 53 26.07 42.77 -32.00
CA GLU A 53 27.12 43.27 -31.12
C GLU A 53 26.52 44.27 -30.14
N ALA A 54 26.81 44.10 -28.86
CA ALA A 54 26.63 45.14 -27.84
C ALA A 54 27.81 45.06 -26.85
N THR A 55 28.78 45.93 -27.11
CA THR A 55 29.65 46.67 -26.19
C THR A 55 30.00 46.06 -24.83
N LEU A 56 31.29 45.75 -24.69
CA LEU A 56 32.00 45.39 -23.47
C LEU A 56 31.87 46.47 -22.37
N ALA A 57 31.26 46.11 -21.24
CA ALA A 57 31.44 46.81 -19.96
C ALA A 57 32.17 45.87 -18.98
N ARG A 58 33.30 46.36 -18.48
CA ARG A 58 34.28 45.66 -17.65
C ARG A 58 33.74 45.50 -16.22
N VAL A 59 33.37 44.27 -15.83
CA VAL A 59 32.99 43.91 -14.45
C VAL A 59 34.26 43.72 -13.60
N PRO A 60 34.38 44.30 -12.40
CA PRO A 60 35.53 44.09 -11.52
C PRO A 60 35.49 42.70 -10.87
N ALA A 61 36.65 42.06 -10.78
CA ALA A 61 36.84 40.72 -10.23
C ALA A 61 36.51 40.66 -8.72
N PRO A 62 35.82 39.61 -8.23
CA PRO A 62 35.65 39.39 -6.80
C PRO A 62 36.90 38.75 -6.16
N ALA A 63 37.20 39.19 -4.94
CA ALA A 63 38.29 38.71 -4.09
C ALA A 63 38.15 37.23 -3.70
N PRO A 64 39.25 36.53 -3.36
CA PRO A 64 39.24 35.08 -3.14
C PRO A 64 38.55 34.72 -1.81
N THR A 65 37.40 34.06 -1.91
CA THR A 65 36.72 33.43 -0.77
C THR A 65 37.47 32.17 -0.32
N ARG A 66 37.76 32.11 0.99
CA ARG A 66 38.25 30.93 1.72
C ARG A 66 37.39 29.70 1.45
N PRO A 67 37.94 28.48 1.47
CA PRO A 67 37.17 27.27 1.25
C PRO A 67 36.18 27.09 2.42
N VAL A 68 34.91 27.34 2.16
CA VAL A 68 33.82 26.90 3.03
C VAL A 68 33.79 25.40 2.91
N ARG A 69 34.25 24.74 3.97
CA ARG A 69 34.10 23.32 4.23
C ARG A 69 32.63 22.96 4.00
N GLU A 70 32.38 22.32 2.87
CA GLU A 70 31.12 21.67 2.53
C GLU A 70 30.93 20.56 3.55
N THR A 71 30.31 20.93 4.67
CA THR A 71 29.88 20.00 5.68
C THR A 71 28.66 19.37 5.06
N ALA A 72 28.85 18.18 4.48
CA ALA A 72 27.76 17.28 4.15
C ALA A 72 26.82 17.26 5.35
N ALA A 73 25.69 17.93 5.20
CA ALA A 73 24.62 17.89 6.17
C ALA A 73 24.14 16.45 6.16
N ALA A 74 24.69 15.65 7.07
CA ALA A 74 24.06 14.42 7.49
C ALA A 74 22.62 14.82 7.84
N THR A 75 21.67 14.38 7.02
CA THR A 75 20.25 14.44 7.36
C THR A 75 20.08 13.56 8.59
N THR A 76 20.27 14.15 9.76
CA THR A 76 19.93 13.54 11.03
C THR A 76 18.41 13.45 11.02
N THR A 77 17.88 12.30 10.62
CA THR A 77 16.44 12.04 10.67
C THR A 77 16.02 12.13 12.14
N THR A 78 15.49 13.28 12.54
CA THR A 78 14.98 13.47 13.90
C THR A 78 13.79 12.55 14.06
N LYS A 79 13.99 11.45 14.79
CA LYS A 79 12.93 10.47 15.06
C LYS A 79 11.84 11.16 15.87
N THR A 80 10.62 11.16 15.37
CA THR A 80 9.49 11.77 16.07
C THR A 80 9.20 10.98 17.33
N VAL A 81 9.05 11.67 18.47
CA VAL A 81 8.61 11.04 19.71
C VAL A 81 7.08 11.08 19.74
N TYR A 82 6.45 9.90 19.72
CA TYR A 82 5.01 9.75 19.81
C TYR A 82 4.61 9.48 21.26
N HIS A 83 3.62 10.22 21.76
CA HIS A 83 3.06 10.05 23.10
C HIS A 83 1.68 9.39 23.00
N ASP A 84 1.66 8.07 23.21
CA ASP A 84 0.42 7.28 23.15
C ASP A 84 -0.41 7.45 24.42
N THR A 85 -1.66 7.87 24.28
CA THR A 85 -2.63 7.87 25.37
C THR A 85 -3.00 6.45 25.78
N TRP A 86 -3.73 6.30 26.89
CA TRP A 86 -4.23 4.99 27.31
C TRP A 86 -5.16 4.34 26.26
N PHE A 87 -5.96 5.15 25.54
CA PHE A 87 -6.82 4.69 24.45
C PHE A 87 -6.00 4.23 23.24
N ASP A 88 -4.97 5.00 22.86
CA ASP A 88 -4.07 4.64 21.77
C ASP A 88 -3.38 3.30 22.06
N ASN A 89 -2.89 3.11 23.29
CA ASN A 89 -2.28 1.85 23.71
C ASN A 89 -3.25 0.67 23.65
N LEU A 90 -4.53 0.88 23.98
CA LEU A 90 -5.57 -0.14 23.85
C LEU A 90 -5.81 -0.50 22.38
N ALA A 91 -5.95 0.49 21.50
CA ALA A 91 -6.17 0.29 20.08
C ALA A 91 -4.96 -0.41 19.41
N ILE A 92 -3.75 0.02 19.74
CA ILE A 92 -2.49 -0.60 19.30
C ILE A 92 -2.43 -2.07 19.75
N GLY A 93 -2.72 -2.32 21.03
CA GLY A 93 -2.71 -3.68 21.58
C GLY A 93 -3.73 -4.59 20.90
N TYR A 94 -4.92 -4.05 20.58
CA TYR A 94 -5.95 -4.77 19.85
C TYR A 94 -5.51 -5.13 18.42
N LEU A 95 -5.01 -4.16 17.66
CA LEU A 95 -4.57 -4.40 16.28
C LEU A 95 -3.36 -5.34 16.23
N SER A 96 -2.38 -5.15 17.12
CA SER A 96 -1.22 -6.04 17.22
C SER A 96 -1.67 -7.48 17.51
N ARG A 97 -2.62 -7.68 18.44
CA ARG A 97 -3.18 -9.00 18.72
C ARG A 97 -3.88 -9.60 17.51
N LYS A 98 -4.64 -8.82 16.74
CA LYS A 98 -5.31 -9.31 15.53
C LYS A 98 -4.32 -9.75 14.45
N LEU A 99 -3.21 -9.02 14.27
CA LEU A 99 -2.13 -9.43 13.38
C LEU A 99 -1.41 -10.71 13.86
N GLN A 100 -1.20 -10.84 15.17
CA GLN A 100 -0.61 -12.03 15.77
C GLN A 100 -1.54 -13.25 15.62
N GLU A 101 -2.85 -13.09 15.86
CA GLU A 101 -3.88 -14.12 15.65
C GLU A 101 -3.98 -14.52 14.17
N ALA A 102 -3.83 -13.56 13.26
CA ALA A 102 -3.92 -13.82 11.81
C ALA A 102 -2.70 -14.55 11.26
N SER A 103 -1.52 -14.23 11.77
CA SER A 103 -0.25 -14.81 11.34
C SER A 103 0.13 -16.08 12.09
N GLY A 104 -0.49 -16.34 13.24
CA GLY A 104 -0.09 -17.40 14.16
C GLY A 104 1.19 -17.12 14.94
N ILE A 105 1.77 -15.92 14.79
CA ILE A 105 3.04 -15.52 15.42
C ILE A 105 2.73 -14.66 16.64
N LYS A 106 3.35 -14.98 17.79
CA LYS A 106 3.24 -14.17 19.02
C LYS A 106 4.50 -13.34 19.24
N ASN A 107 4.35 -12.13 19.77
CA ASN A 107 5.48 -11.35 20.29
C ASN A 107 5.18 -10.86 21.72
N GLY A 108 6.25 -10.65 22.50
CA GLY A 108 6.15 -10.23 23.90
C GLY A 108 6.24 -8.72 24.11
N LYS A 109 6.23 -7.92 23.03
CA LYS A 109 6.38 -6.47 23.13
C LYS A 109 5.02 -5.78 23.26
N HIS A 110 5.04 -4.65 23.95
CA HIS A 110 3.86 -3.84 24.21
C HIS A 110 3.89 -2.53 23.42
N GLY A 111 2.74 -1.85 23.37
CA GLY A 111 2.58 -0.58 22.67
C GLY A 111 2.90 -0.69 21.18
N TYR A 112 3.25 0.44 20.57
CA TYR A 112 3.45 0.52 19.11
C TYR A 112 4.58 -0.39 18.62
N GLN A 113 5.59 -0.63 19.45
CA GLN A 113 6.68 -1.53 19.12
C GLN A 113 6.19 -2.98 18.92
N GLY A 114 5.22 -3.45 19.71
CA GLY A 114 4.62 -4.77 19.54
C GLY A 114 3.83 -4.92 18.24
N LEU A 115 3.24 -3.82 17.74
CA LEU A 115 2.62 -3.77 16.41
C LEU A 115 3.68 -3.89 15.31
N ILE A 116 4.76 -3.12 15.40
CA ILE A 116 5.87 -3.17 14.44
C ILE A 116 6.52 -4.56 14.41
N GLU A 117 6.72 -5.21 15.56
CA GLU A 117 7.28 -6.55 15.58
C GLU A 117 6.38 -7.61 14.97
N ALA A 118 5.06 -7.51 15.17
CA ALA A 118 4.11 -8.39 14.50
C ALA A 118 4.19 -8.21 12.97
N ALA A 119 4.21 -6.95 12.50
CA ALA A 119 4.33 -6.62 11.08
C ALA A 119 5.66 -7.13 10.49
N VAL A 120 6.78 -6.92 11.20
CA VAL A 120 8.09 -7.44 10.82
C VAL A 120 8.06 -8.95 10.73
N ALA A 121 7.53 -9.66 11.73
CA ALA A 121 7.48 -11.11 11.73
C ALA A 121 6.68 -11.65 10.53
N ILE A 122 5.54 -11.01 10.21
CA ILE A 122 4.76 -11.31 9.01
C ILE A 122 5.61 -11.14 7.74
N SER A 123 6.34 -10.02 7.63
CA SER A 123 7.16 -9.74 6.45
C SER A 123 8.36 -10.68 6.27
N ARG A 124 8.89 -11.27 7.35
CA ARG A 124 10.01 -12.23 7.28
C ARG A 124 9.57 -13.63 6.90
N ILE A 125 8.42 -14.05 7.43
CA ILE A 125 8.00 -15.46 7.39
C ILE A 125 7.19 -15.76 6.14
N PHE A 126 6.35 -14.80 5.70
CA PHE A 126 5.41 -15.02 4.61
C PHE A 126 5.85 -14.37 3.31
N ARG A 127 5.40 -14.94 2.19
CA ARG A 127 5.56 -14.35 0.85
C ARG A 127 4.67 -13.10 0.70
N LEU A 128 5.03 -12.18 -0.20
CA LEU A 128 4.34 -10.90 -0.39
C LEU A 128 2.81 -11.03 -0.56
N ASP A 129 2.35 -11.98 -1.37
CA ASP A 129 0.91 -12.20 -1.57
C ASP A 129 0.21 -12.61 -0.26
N THR A 130 0.82 -13.54 0.46
CA THR A 130 0.33 -14.05 1.74
C THR A 130 0.38 -12.98 2.85
N GLN A 131 1.39 -12.10 2.83
CA GLN A 131 1.48 -10.97 3.76
C GLN A 131 0.24 -10.08 3.63
N CYS A 132 -0.12 -9.74 2.39
CA CYS A 132 -1.28 -8.90 2.13
C CYS A 132 -2.58 -9.54 2.61
N GLU A 133 -2.77 -10.84 2.34
CA GLU A 133 -3.95 -11.60 2.76
C GLU A 133 -4.06 -11.71 4.29
N ILE A 134 -2.96 -11.99 4.99
CA ILE A 134 -2.92 -12.07 6.45
C ILE A 134 -3.34 -10.74 7.06
N VAL A 135 -2.79 -9.62 6.57
CA VAL A 135 -3.10 -8.30 7.11
C VAL A 135 -4.55 -7.89 6.76
N ALA A 136 -5.00 -8.10 5.53
CA ALA A 136 -6.37 -7.81 5.14
C ALA A 136 -7.36 -8.61 6.00
N GLY A 137 -7.11 -9.91 6.19
CA GLY A 137 -7.93 -10.76 7.06
C GLY A 137 -7.85 -10.39 8.54
N ALA A 138 -6.77 -9.74 9.00
CA ALA A 138 -6.68 -9.18 10.35
C ALA A 138 -7.54 -7.92 10.49
N LEU A 139 -7.53 -7.03 9.49
CA LEU A 139 -8.37 -5.82 9.45
C LEU A 139 -9.86 -6.17 9.37
N GLU A 140 -10.22 -7.15 8.55
CA GLU A 140 -11.60 -7.66 8.45
C GLU A 140 -12.08 -8.23 9.79
N ARG A 141 -11.25 -9.00 10.50
CA ARG A 141 -11.59 -9.53 11.83
C ARG A 141 -11.53 -8.50 12.94
N ALA A 142 -10.84 -7.38 12.73
CA ALA A 142 -10.79 -6.28 13.68
C ALA A 142 -12.13 -5.51 13.72
N MET A 143 -12.91 -5.58 12.64
CA MET A 143 -14.23 -4.95 12.57
C MET A 143 -15.36 -5.99 12.63
N PRO A 144 -16.31 -5.88 13.58
CA PRO A 144 -17.51 -6.71 13.58
C PRO A 144 -18.28 -6.59 12.25
N SER A 145 -18.66 -7.74 11.65
CA SER A 145 -19.34 -7.80 10.35
C SER A 145 -20.66 -7.02 10.29
N TYR A 146 -21.35 -6.89 11.43
CA TYR A 146 -22.54 -6.05 11.58
C TYR A 146 -22.24 -4.57 11.29
N ILE A 147 -21.13 -4.04 11.84
CA ILE A 147 -20.74 -2.64 11.66
C ILE A 147 -20.38 -2.37 10.20
N VAL A 148 -19.62 -3.28 9.58
CA VAL A 148 -19.24 -3.20 8.15
C VAL A 148 -20.49 -3.16 7.25
N THR A 149 -21.45 -4.06 7.50
CA THR A 149 -22.71 -4.11 6.76
C THR A 149 -23.53 -2.82 6.96
N MET A 150 -23.63 -2.34 8.20
CA MET A 150 -24.35 -1.11 8.51
C MET A 150 -23.73 0.10 7.79
N ILE A 151 -22.41 0.21 7.79
CA ILE A 151 -21.68 1.26 7.06
C ILE A 151 -22.01 1.23 5.57
N LYS A 152 -21.94 0.07 4.93
CA LYS A 152 -22.25 -0.08 3.49
C LYS A 152 -23.68 0.34 3.14
N VAL A 153 -24.63 -0.01 4.00
CA VAL A 153 -26.06 0.31 3.78
C VAL A 153 -26.33 1.80 4.02
N MET A 154 -25.75 2.38 5.07
CA MET A 154 -26.01 3.77 5.44
C MET A 154 -25.21 4.78 4.62
N MET A 155 -24.04 4.39 4.10
CA MET A 155 -23.11 5.28 3.40
C MET A 155 -22.79 4.75 1.99
N PRO A 156 -23.76 4.80 1.05
CA PRO A 156 -23.49 4.43 -0.34
C PRO A 156 -22.42 5.33 -0.96
N PRO A 157 -21.69 4.87 -1.99
CA PRO A 157 -20.66 5.64 -2.67
C PRO A 157 -21.19 7.01 -3.13
N SER A 158 -20.71 8.07 -2.48
CA SER A 158 -21.18 9.44 -2.69
C SER A 158 -20.10 10.43 -2.24
N LYS A 159 -20.27 11.72 -2.59
CA LYS A 159 -19.42 12.79 -2.04
C LYS A 159 -19.42 12.78 -0.51
N PHE A 160 -20.60 12.68 0.09
CA PHE A 160 -20.77 12.66 1.53
C PHE A 160 -20.01 11.49 2.18
N SER A 161 -20.08 10.28 1.59
CA SER A 161 -19.36 9.14 2.16
C SER A 161 -17.85 9.35 2.11
N ARG A 162 -17.30 9.86 1.00
CA ARG A 162 -15.86 10.16 0.86
C ARG A 162 -15.37 11.18 1.89
N GLU A 163 -16.11 12.28 2.06
CA GLU A 163 -15.78 13.31 3.04
C GLU A 163 -15.90 12.79 4.48
N TYR A 164 -16.91 11.96 4.76
CA TYR A 164 -17.06 11.31 6.06
C TYR A 164 -15.89 10.36 6.35
N PHE A 165 -15.50 9.50 5.41
CA PHE A 165 -14.37 8.59 5.62
C PHE A 165 -13.04 9.33 5.79
N ALA A 166 -12.83 10.42 5.04
CA ALA A 166 -11.65 11.26 5.21
C ALA A 166 -11.61 11.88 6.62
N ALA A 167 -12.70 12.52 7.05
CA ALA A 167 -12.80 13.11 8.39
C ALA A 167 -12.72 12.07 9.52
N PHE A 168 -13.39 10.92 9.36
CA PHE A 168 -13.33 9.83 10.31
C PHE A 168 -11.91 9.30 10.46
N THR A 169 -11.16 9.21 9.35
CA THR A 169 -9.80 8.70 9.36
C THR A 169 -8.86 9.59 10.17
N THR A 170 -9.01 10.91 10.06
CA THR A 170 -8.18 11.87 10.82
C THR A 170 -8.51 11.91 12.30
N ILE A 171 -9.68 11.43 12.70
CA ILE A 171 -10.08 11.33 14.11
C ILE A 171 -9.67 9.97 14.70
N PHE A 172 -9.86 8.88 13.95
CA PHE A 172 -9.74 7.53 14.49
C PHE A 172 -8.35 6.90 14.32
N PHE A 173 -7.62 7.20 13.26
CA PHE A 173 -6.31 6.58 12.97
C PHE A 173 -5.03 7.35 13.37
N PRO A 174 -5.05 8.53 14.03
CA PRO A 174 -3.80 9.19 14.44
C PRO A 174 -2.85 8.33 15.27
N TRP A 175 -3.36 7.43 16.12
CA TRP A 175 -2.54 6.50 16.91
C TRP A 175 -1.73 5.53 16.04
N LEU A 176 -2.27 5.17 14.86
CA LEU A 176 -1.69 4.16 13.96
C LEU A 176 -0.69 4.79 13.00
N VAL A 177 -1.11 5.84 12.30
CA VAL A 177 -0.35 6.45 11.20
C VAL A 177 0.28 7.80 11.56
N GLY A 178 -0.03 8.38 12.71
CA GLY A 178 0.43 9.70 13.12
C GLY A 178 -0.59 10.81 12.82
N PRO A 179 -0.28 12.08 13.15
CA PRO A 179 -1.18 13.22 12.91
C PRO A 179 -1.62 13.31 11.44
N CYS A 180 -2.90 13.63 11.23
CA CYS A 180 -3.52 13.67 9.90
C CYS A 180 -4.29 14.99 9.69
N GLU A 181 -4.30 15.46 8.45
CA GLU A 181 -5.04 16.65 8.02
C GLU A 181 -5.97 16.29 6.86
N VAL A 182 -7.16 16.89 6.82
CA VAL A 182 -8.06 16.74 5.67
C VAL A 182 -7.75 17.85 4.66
N ARG A 183 -7.54 17.45 3.40
CA ARG A 183 -7.32 18.33 2.25
C ARG A 183 -8.43 18.20 1.24
N GLU A 184 -8.57 19.24 0.43
CA GLU A 184 -9.51 19.27 -0.69
C GLU A 184 -8.85 18.73 -1.95
N SER A 185 -9.60 17.94 -2.72
CA SER A 185 -9.25 17.63 -4.11
C SER A 185 -10.43 17.87 -5.03
N GLU A 186 -10.15 17.91 -6.33
CA GLU A 186 -11.18 18.02 -7.36
C GLU A 186 -11.50 16.64 -7.90
N VAL A 187 -12.74 16.21 -7.71
CA VAL A 187 -13.28 14.95 -8.23
C VAL A 187 -14.46 15.30 -9.12
N ASP A 188 -14.39 14.91 -10.39
CA ASP A 188 -15.43 15.18 -11.39
C ASP A 188 -15.85 16.67 -11.47
N GLY A 189 -14.89 17.59 -11.36
CA GLY A 189 -15.13 19.03 -11.41
C GLY A 189 -15.71 19.64 -10.13
N THR A 190 -15.90 18.84 -9.08
CA THR A 190 -16.40 19.29 -7.77
C THR A 190 -15.27 19.25 -6.75
N ARG A 191 -15.13 20.32 -5.96
CA ARG A 191 -14.22 20.34 -4.81
C ARG A 191 -14.83 19.56 -3.65
N GLU A 192 -14.07 18.61 -3.13
CA GLU A 192 -14.48 17.74 -2.03
C GLU A 192 -13.34 17.57 -1.02
N LYS A 193 -13.69 17.38 0.25
CA LYS A 193 -12.72 17.13 1.35
C LYS A 193 -12.43 15.64 1.49
N ASN A 194 -11.87 15.04 0.44
CA ASN A 194 -11.71 13.58 0.31
C ASN A 194 -10.26 13.10 0.43
N VAL A 195 -9.30 13.98 0.73
CA VAL A 195 -7.89 13.59 0.87
C VAL A 195 -7.48 13.68 2.33
N VAL A 196 -6.88 12.62 2.85
CA VAL A 196 -6.21 12.64 4.15
C VAL A 196 -4.71 12.72 3.91
N TYR A 197 -4.11 13.82 4.34
CA TYR A 197 -2.67 14.01 4.32
C TYR A 197 -2.06 13.68 5.68
N ILE A 198 -1.04 12.84 5.65
CA ILE A 198 -0.26 12.43 6.82
C ILE A 198 1.14 13.03 6.60
N PRO A 199 1.50 14.15 7.26
CA PRO A 199 2.79 14.81 7.04
C PRO A 199 3.96 13.91 7.36
N LYS A 200 3.80 13.01 8.35
CA LYS A 200 4.82 12.04 8.73
C LYS A 200 4.19 10.75 9.24
N CYS A 201 4.22 9.72 8.39
CA CYS A 201 3.60 8.44 8.64
C CYS A 201 4.42 7.66 9.67
N ARG A 202 3.83 7.41 10.84
CA ARG A 202 4.46 6.70 11.97
C ARG A 202 4.93 5.30 11.60
N PHE A 203 4.15 4.57 10.79
CA PHE A 203 4.50 3.22 10.36
C PHE A 203 5.69 3.22 9.39
N LEU A 204 5.68 4.16 8.44
CA LEU A 204 6.78 4.32 7.49
C LEU A 204 8.05 4.83 8.18
N GLU A 205 7.94 5.78 9.11
CA GLU A 205 9.07 6.25 9.92
C GLU A 205 9.68 5.12 10.77
N SER A 206 8.84 4.27 11.36
CA SER A 206 9.31 3.20 12.25
C SER A 206 9.99 2.05 11.51
N THR A 207 9.52 1.72 10.30
CA THR A 207 10.04 0.59 9.51
C THR A 207 11.10 1.03 8.50
N ASN A 208 11.02 2.28 8.04
CA ASN A 208 11.76 2.86 6.93
C ASN A 208 11.87 1.92 5.72
N CYS A 209 10.80 1.18 5.44
CA CYS A 209 10.81 0.06 4.49
C CYS A 209 9.67 0.21 3.47
N VAL A 210 10.05 0.42 2.21
CA VAL A 210 9.13 0.51 1.07
C VAL A 210 8.25 -0.74 1.00
N GLY A 211 8.87 -1.93 1.06
CA GLY A 211 8.16 -3.22 0.96
C GLY A 211 7.15 -3.46 2.08
N MET A 212 7.45 -3.06 3.32
CA MET A 212 6.49 -3.17 4.41
C MET A 212 5.36 -2.15 4.27
N CYS A 213 5.67 -0.91 3.89
CA CYS A 213 4.65 0.11 3.65
C CYS A 213 3.66 -0.33 2.56
N THR A 214 4.16 -0.86 1.45
CA THR A 214 3.30 -1.30 0.33
C THR A 214 2.49 -2.54 0.67
N ASN A 215 3.14 -3.60 1.19
CA ASN A 215 2.50 -4.91 1.37
C ASN A 215 1.75 -5.09 2.68
N LEU A 216 2.06 -4.30 3.73
CA LEU A 216 1.40 -4.43 5.03
C LEU A 216 0.49 -3.25 5.37
N CYS A 217 0.67 -2.08 4.75
CA CYS A 217 -0.19 -0.93 4.99
C CYS A 217 -1.05 -0.63 3.76
N LYS A 218 -0.43 -0.26 2.64
CA LYS A 218 -1.13 0.25 1.46
C LYS A 218 -2.08 -0.77 0.83
N ILE A 219 -1.57 -1.88 0.30
CA ILE A 219 -2.38 -2.86 -0.44
C ILE A 219 -3.49 -3.43 0.45
N PRO A 220 -3.21 -3.89 1.69
CA PRO A 220 -4.25 -4.45 2.55
C PRO A 220 -5.33 -3.43 2.93
N SER A 221 -4.94 -2.19 3.21
CA SER A 221 -5.91 -1.16 3.59
C SER A 221 -6.78 -0.75 2.41
N GLN A 222 -6.22 -0.58 1.22
CA GLN A 222 -7.00 -0.30 0.00
C GLN A 222 -8.01 -1.41 -0.28
N LYS A 223 -7.58 -2.68 -0.15
CA LYS A 223 -8.45 -3.84 -0.30
C LYS A 223 -9.56 -3.86 0.75
N PHE A 224 -9.21 -3.66 2.02
CA PHE A 224 -10.20 -3.61 3.11
C PHE A 224 -11.24 -2.49 2.90
N MET A 225 -10.81 -1.29 2.54
CA MET A 225 -11.71 -0.16 2.28
C MET A 225 -12.66 -0.46 1.11
N GLN A 226 -12.15 -1.04 0.02
CA GLN A 226 -12.95 -1.38 -1.15
C GLN A 226 -13.90 -2.56 -0.88
N ASP A 227 -13.38 -3.67 -0.38
CA ASP A 227 -14.11 -4.94 -0.26
C ASP A 227 -15.01 -4.96 0.97
N SER A 228 -14.55 -4.41 2.10
CA SER A 228 -15.32 -4.38 3.35
C SER A 228 -16.18 -3.12 3.46
N LEU A 229 -15.66 -1.94 3.18
CA LEU A 229 -16.39 -0.68 3.39
C LEU A 229 -17.09 -0.14 2.14
N GLY A 230 -16.80 -0.70 0.96
CA GLY A 230 -17.41 -0.28 -0.30
C GLY A 230 -16.89 1.06 -0.82
N VAL A 231 -15.74 1.52 -0.33
CA VAL A 231 -15.15 2.82 -0.71
C VAL A 231 -13.76 2.61 -1.29
N SER A 232 -13.59 3.09 -2.52
CA SER A 232 -12.28 3.15 -3.16
C SER A 232 -11.39 4.16 -2.44
N VAL A 233 -10.13 3.78 -2.23
CA VAL A 233 -9.11 4.69 -1.75
C VAL A 233 -7.81 4.39 -2.47
N TYR A 234 -7.10 5.44 -2.86
CA TYR A 234 -5.73 5.34 -3.34
C TYR A 234 -4.80 5.94 -2.29
N MET A 235 -3.83 5.15 -1.83
CA MET A 235 -2.82 5.61 -0.87
C MET A 235 -1.53 5.94 -1.62
N SER A 236 -1.00 7.15 -1.47
CA SER A 236 0.23 7.61 -2.13
C SER A 236 1.29 7.97 -1.08
N PRO A 237 2.16 7.00 -0.67
CA PRO A 237 3.25 7.28 0.24
C PRO A 237 4.39 8.02 -0.47
N ASN A 238 5.00 8.97 0.22
CA ASN A 238 6.27 9.58 -0.16
C ASN A 238 7.38 9.05 0.75
N PHE A 239 8.33 8.34 0.15
CA PHE A 239 9.40 7.65 0.87
C PHE A 239 10.60 8.55 1.18
N GLU A 240 10.66 9.77 0.62
CA GLU A 240 11.74 10.73 0.88
C GLU A 240 11.47 11.52 2.16
N ASP A 241 10.25 12.04 2.34
CA ASP A 241 9.83 12.83 3.51
C ASP A 241 9.02 12.01 4.54
N MET A 242 8.74 10.75 4.24
CA MET A 242 7.93 9.83 5.06
C MET A 242 6.45 10.24 5.18
N SER A 243 5.93 11.10 4.31
CA SER A 243 4.52 11.48 4.27
C SER A 243 3.65 10.45 3.52
N CYS A 244 2.33 10.55 3.65
CA CYS A 244 1.39 9.70 2.91
C CYS A 244 0.07 10.43 2.67
N GLU A 245 -0.49 10.25 1.48
CA GLU A 245 -1.84 10.72 1.14
C GLU A 245 -2.80 9.54 1.00
N MET A 246 -4.02 9.67 1.51
CA MET A 246 -5.12 8.73 1.28
C MET A 246 -6.24 9.47 0.54
N ILE A 247 -6.48 9.12 -0.71
CA ILE A 247 -7.42 9.80 -1.60
C ILE A 247 -8.67 8.95 -1.73
N PHE A 248 -9.72 9.32 -1.01
CA PHE A 248 -11.00 8.61 -1.02
C PHE A 248 -11.75 8.90 -2.32
N GLY A 249 -12.33 7.87 -2.93
CA GLY A 249 -12.99 7.92 -4.23
C GLY A 249 -12.09 7.55 -5.40
N GLN A 250 -10.78 7.57 -5.24
CA GLN A 250 -9.85 7.22 -6.31
C GLN A 250 -9.54 5.72 -6.29
N GLN A 251 -9.64 5.08 -7.47
CA GLN A 251 -9.20 3.70 -7.64
C GLN A 251 -7.66 3.62 -7.67
N PRO A 252 -7.04 2.59 -7.06
CA PRO A 252 -5.62 2.35 -7.23
C PRO A 252 -5.26 2.24 -8.72
N PRO A 253 -4.22 2.94 -9.21
CA PRO A 253 -3.78 2.85 -10.58
C PRO A 253 -3.25 1.44 -10.89
N GLU A 254 -3.44 0.97 -12.13
CA GLU A 254 -2.88 -0.32 -12.57
C GLU A 254 -1.35 -0.34 -12.44
N ASP A 255 -0.72 0.80 -12.71
CA ASP A 255 0.73 0.97 -12.72
C ASP A 255 1.19 1.89 -11.58
N ASP A 256 1.19 1.33 -10.36
CA ASP A 256 1.41 2.09 -9.13
C ASP A 256 2.89 2.45 -8.90
N PRO A 257 3.24 3.75 -8.82
CA PRO A 257 4.61 4.18 -8.65
C PRO A 257 5.22 3.75 -7.30
N ALA A 258 4.40 3.59 -6.25
CA ALA A 258 4.89 3.16 -4.95
C ALA A 258 5.39 1.70 -4.97
N LEU A 259 4.88 0.87 -5.90
CA LEU A 259 5.29 -0.53 -6.06
C LEU A 259 6.58 -0.69 -6.87
N LYS A 260 7.02 0.36 -7.57
CA LYS A 260 8.23 0.35 -8.41
C LYS A 260 9.47 0.87 -7.72
N GLN A 261 9.30 1.58 -6.60
CA GLN A 261 10.44 2.18 -5.91
C GLN A 261 11.32 1.08 -5.31
N PRO A 262 12.65 1.10 -5.56
CA PRO A 262 13.55 0.15 -4.96
C PRO A 262 13.59 0.38 -3.45
N CYS A 263 13.61 -0.71 -2.66
CA CYS A 263 13.88 -0.56 -1.23
C CYS A 263 15.24 0.11 -1.02
N PHE A 264 15.32 1.04 -0.06
CA PHE A 264 16.58 1.61 0.38
C PHE A 264 17.43 0.53 1.08
N SER A 265 18.22 -0.21 0.31
CA SER A 265 19.02 -1.35 0.79
C SER A 265 19.92 -1.01 1.98
N THR A 266 20.34 0.25 2.10
CA THR A 266 21.22 0.77 3.17
C THR A 266 20.52 1.63 4.22
N LYS A 267 19.22 1.92 4.09
CA LYS A 267 18.46 2.72 5.08
C LYS A 267 17.22 1.99 5.64
N CYS A 268 16.89 0.82 5.10
CA CYS A 268 15.75 0.03 5.53
C CYS A 268 16.01 -0.56 6.93
N ILE A 269 15.41 0.06 7.96
CA ILE A 269 15.48 -0.40 9.35
C ILE A 269 14.95 -1.82 9.45
N ALA A 270 13.84 -2.12 8.76
CA ALA A 270 13.29 -3.47 8.70
C ALA A 270 14.30 -4.51 8.19
N LYS A 271 15.12 -4.16 7.19
CA LYS A 271 16.15 -5.06 6.65
C LYS A 271 17.37 -5.15 7.55
N GLN A 272 17.79 -4.04 8.15
CA GLN A 272 18.98 -3.96 9.01
C GLN A 272 18.76 -4.64 10.36
N ASP A 273 17.71 -4.23 11.06
CA ASP A 273 17.43 -4.69 12.42
C ASP A 273 16.73 -6.05 12.41
N TYR A 274 16.01 -6.34 11.32
CA TYR A 274 15.13 -7.50 11.25
C TYR A 274 15.22 -8.30 9.96
N GLY A 275 16.23 -8.14 9.10
CA GLY A 275 16.52 -9.07 7.98
C GLY A 275 15.35 -9.38 7.03
N VAL A 276 14.40 -8.46 6.84
CA VAL A 276 13.27 -8.67 5.91
C VAL A 276 13.74 -8.64 4.44
N SER A 277 13.11 -9.46 3.60
CA SER A 277 13.32 -9.41 2.14
C SER A 277 12.49 -8.28 1.53
N CYS A 278 13.19 -7.24 1.08
CA CYS A 278 12.77 -6.40 -0.03
C CYS A 278 13.31 -7.00 -1.33
#